data_AF-A0A7Y4WWN9-F1
#
_entry.id   AF-A0A7Y4WWN9-F1
#
_cell.length_a   1.000
_cell.length_b   1.000
_cell.length_c   1.000
_cell.angle_alpha   90.00
_cell.angle_beta   90.00
_cell.angle_gamma   90.00
#
_symmetry.space_group_name_H-M   'P 1'
#
loop_
_entity.id
_entity.type
_entity.pdbx_description
1 polymer ?
#
loop_
_entity_poly.entity_id
_entity_poly.type
_entity_poly.pdbx_seq_one_letter_code
_entity_poly.pdbx_strand_id
1 'polypeptide(L)'
;MTFTAGPFPDNENLGYKWEISAGTIIEGQGKPVIVVQTTREMNMTNLTATVELSGLPNGCKNSSSNDAAIAPVCVLPITLDEWGFLPVRDEMARIDVAGMELRNRPESHLLFMIGIGAKETQRSAQIRANRIKRQLVSKMGFAAERIHFVYSSGERHYTRIYLAPKDAVDSLTQSENY
;
A
#
# COMPACT_ATOMS: atom_id res chain seq x y z
N MET A 1 2.41 -17.17 2.00
CA MET A 1 2.25 -17.68 0.62
C MET A 1 2.38 -19.19 0.63
N THR A 2 1.72 -19.92 -0.28
CA THR A 2 1.67 -21.39 -0.28
C THR A 2 2.16 -21.95 -1.61
N PHE A 3 3.00 -22.98 -1.58
CA PHE A 3 3.42 -23.74 -2.76
C PHE A 3 3.05 -25.21 -2.59
N THR A 4 2.66 -25.85 -3.69
CA THR A 4 2.25 -27.26 -3.71
C THR A 4 3.00 -28.01 -4.81
N ALA A 5 3.59 -29.15 -4.47
CA ALA A 5 4.20 -30.09 -5.40
C ALA A 5 3.21 -31.23 -5.69
N GLY A 6 2.68 -31.30 -6.92
CA GLY A 6 1.76 -32.37 -7.32
C GLY A 6 0.83 -32.01 -8.48
N PRO A 7 -0.20 -32.84 -8.77
CA PRO A 7 -0.62 -34.02 -8.00
C PRO A 7 0.22 -35.27 -8.30
N PHE A 8 0.66 -35.96 -7.25
CA PHE A 8 1.22 -37.31 -7.34
C PHE A 8 0.16 -38.30 -6.81
N PRO A 9 0.04 -39.52 -7.38
CA PRO A 9 -0.70 -40.59 -6.71
C PRO A 9 -0.09 -40.81 -5.32
N ASP A 10 -0.90 -41.26 -4.35
CA ASP A 10 -0.49 -41.49 -2.95
C ASP A 10 0.66 -42.51 -2.88
N ASN A 11 1.87 -42.01 -3.10
CA ASN A 11 3.11 -42.76 -3.06
C ASN A 11 3.73 -42.44 -1.70
N GLU A 12 3.51 -43.31 -0.72
CA GLU A 12 3.89 -43.10 0.69
C GLU A 12 5.41 -42.97 0.96
N ASN A 13 6.27 -42.90 -0.06
CA ASN A 13 7.73 -42.84 0.09
C ASN A 13 8.42 -41.68 -0.66
N LEU A 14 7.68 -40.65 -1.09
CA LEU A 14 8.32 -39.45 -1.65
C LEU A 14 8.85 -38.53 -0.53
N GLY A 15 10.13 -38.21 -0.57
CA GLY A 15 10.71 -37.16 0.26
C GLY A 15 10.70 -35.83 -0.47
N TYR A 16 10.43 -34.75 0.28
CA TYR A 16 10.37 -33.38 -0.26
C TYR A 16 11.42 -32.50 0.40
N LYS A 17 12.27 -31.87 -0.39
CA LYS A 17 13.22 -30.87 0.09
C LYS A 17 12.93 -29.55 -0.63
N TRP A 18 12.49 -28.56 0.13
CA TRP A 18 12.19 -27.24 -0.39
C TRP A 18 13.35 -26.27 -0.16
N GLU A 19 13.60 -25.46 -1.17
CA GLU A 19 14.49 -24.30 -1.16
C GLU A 19 13.71 -23.09 -1.69
N ILE A 20 13.91 -21.92 -1.08
CA ILE A 20 13.25 -20.67 -1.46
C ILE A 20 14.29 -19.59 -1.73
N SER A 21 14.08 -18.77 -2.75
CA SER A 21 15.02 -17.69 -3.11
C SER A 21 15.02 -16.54 -2.09
N ALA A 22 13.91 -16.33 -1.37
CA ALA A 22 13.77 -15.29 -0.35
C ALA A 22 12.68 -15.64 0.68
N GLY A 23 12.70 -14.97 1.84
CA GLY A 23 11.73 -15.20 2.92
C GLY A 23 12.08 -16.39 3.81
N THR A 24 11.10 -16.97 4.48
CA THR A 24 11.32 -18.08 5.41
C THR A 24 10.19 -19.11 5.32
N ILE A 25 10.56 -20.40 5.17
CA ILE A 25 9.59 -21.49 5.28
C ILE A 25 9.20 -21.62 6.75
N ILE A 26 7.93 -21.37 7.06
CA ILE A 26 7.40 -21.46 8.43
C ILE A 26 6.67 -22.78 8.67
N GLU A 27 6.28 -23.47 7.61
CA GLU A 27 5.61 -24.76 7.71
C GLU A 27 5.85 -25.62 6.46
N GLY A 28 5.84 -26.94 6.62
CA GLY A 28 5.70 -27.86 5.49
C GLY A 28 6.99 -28.39 4.90
N GLN A 29 8.14 -28.16 5.53
CA GLN A 29 9.37 -28.82 5.10
C GLN A 29 9.21 -30.35 5.19
N GLY A 30 9.66 -31.09 4.18
CA GLY A 30 9.42 -32.53 4.10
C GLY A 30 8.03 -32.92 3.57
N LYS A 31 7.14 -31.96 3.27
CA LYS A 31 5.77 -32.21 2.80
C LYS A 31 5.59 -31.71 1.35
N PRO A 32 4.54 -32.16 0.64
CA PRO A 32 4.21 -31.64 -0.69
C PRO A 32 3.73 -30.18 -0.67
N VAL A 33 3.46 -29.59 0.49
CA VAL A 33 2.98 -28.21 0.63
C VAL A 33 3.84 -27.47 1.64
N ILE A 34 4.32 -26.28 1.27
CA ILE A 34 5.01 -25.36 2.17
C ILE A 34 4.25 -24.04 2.35
N VAL A 35 4.41 -23.45 3.53
CA VAL A 35 3.99 -22.09 3.83
C VAL A 35 5.23 -21.22 4.01
N VAL A 36 5.31 -20.16 3.21
CA VAL A 36 6.41 -19.18 3.24
C VAL A 36 5.92 -17.86 3.80
N GLN A 37 6.65 -17.36 4.77
CA GLN A 37 6.53 -15.99 5.28
C GLN A 37 7.41 -15.06 4.47
N THR A 38 6.80 -13.97 3.97
CA THR A 38 7.48 -12.89 3.24
C THR A 38 7.55 -11.64 4.10
N THR A 39 8.45 -10.72 3.79
CA THR A 39 8.59 -9.44 4.49
C THR A 39 8.09 -8.27 3.65
N ARG A 40 7.99 -7.07 4.26
CA ARG A 40 7.53 -5.86 3.54
C ARG A 40 8.54 -5.38 2.51
N GLU A 41 9.82 -5.66 2.71
CA GLU A 41 10.90 -5.27 1.81
C GLU A 41 10.88 -6.09 0.51
N MET A 42 10.22 -7.25 0.53
CA MET A 42 10.01 -8.12 -0.63
C MET A 42 8.81 -7.68 -1.50
N ASN A 43 8.31 -6.46 -1.29
CA ASN A 43 7.19 -5.87 -2.02
C ASN A 43 7.40 -5.90 -3.55
N MET A 44 6.38 -6.32 -4.31
CA MET A 44 6.42 -6.37 -5.78
C MET A 44 7.59 -7.16 -6.38
N THR A 45 8.15 -8.12 -5.61
CA THR A 45 9.18 -9.03 -6.10
C THR A 45 8.60 -10.43 -6.36
N ASN A 46 9.35 -11.26 -7.08
CA ASN A 46 9.01 -12.66 -7.28
C ASN A 46 9.76 -13.54 -6.26
N LEU A 47 9.03 -14.49 -5.69
CA LEU A 47 9.55 -15.56 -4.87
C LEU A 47 9.61 -16.85 -5.69
N THR A 48 10.78 -17.45 -5.79
CA THR A 48 10.98 -18.75 -6.44
C THR A 48 11.05 -19.84 -5.38
N ALA A 49 10.18 -20.84 -5.48
CA ALA A 49 10.27 -22.05 -4.68
C ALA A 49 10.75 -23.20 -5.57
N THR A 50 11.80 -23.89 -5.11
CA THR A 50 12.34 -25.08 -5.75
C THR A 50 12.09 -26.28 -4.84
N VAL A 51 11.56 -27.35 -5.41
CA VAL A 51 11.37 -28.62 -4.72
C VAL A 51 12.23 -29.69 -5.37
N GLU A 52 12.98 -30.39 -4.54
CA GLU A 52 13.68 -31.63 -4.90
C GLU A 52 12.95 -32.81 -4.28
N LEU A 53 12.64 -33.80 -5.09
CA LEU A 53 11.97 -35.04 -4.72
C LEU A 53 13.00 -36.16 -4.56
N SER A 54 12.79 -37.00 -3.56
CA SER A 54 13.46 -38.28 -3.41
C SER A 54 12.46 -39.43 -3.44
N GLY A 55 12.92 -40.65 -3.73
CA GLY A 55 12.05 -41.83 -3.85
C GLY A 55 11.49 -42.08 -5.26
N LEU A 56 11.87 -41.27 -6.26
CA LEU A 56 11.52 -41.51 -7.67
C LEU A 56 12.44 -42.56 -8.32
N PRO A 57 11.97 -43.32 -9.33
CA PRO A 57 12.82 -44.22 -10.10
C PRO A 57 14.01 -43.52 -10.76
N ASN A 58 15.11 -44.25 -10.94
CA ASN A 58 16.30 -43.74 -11.60
C ASN A 58 15.97 -43.22 -13.02
N GLY A 59 16.40 -42.00 -13.32
CA GLY A 59 16.16 -41.34 -14.61
C GLY A 59 14.94 -40.42 -14.65
N CYS A 60 14.11 -40.38 -13.59
CA CYS A 60 13.02 -39.41 -13.48
C CYS A 60 13.56 -38.03 -13.06
N LYS A 61 13.05 -36.98 -13.70
CA LYS A 61 13.30 -35.60 -13.26
C LYS A 61 12.69 -35.41 -11.87
N ASN A 62 13.51 -35.02 -10.91
CA ASN A 62 13.14 -34.93 -9.50
C ASN A 62 13.20 -33.49 -8.95
N SER A 63 13.53 -32.50 -9.77
CA SER A 63 13.54 -31.09 -9.35
C SER A 63 12.57 -30.28 -10.19
N SER A 64 11.82 -29.39 -9.55
CA SER A 64 10.96 -28.42 -10.20
C SER A 64 10.99 -27.10 -9.44
N SER A 65 10.77 -25.99 -10.15
CA SER A 65 10.67 -24.66 -9.54
C SER A 65 9.47 -23.93 -10.09
N ASN A 66 8.93 -23.00 -9.29
CA ASN A 66 7.88 -22.10 -9.72
C ASN A 66 8.02 -20.74 -9.04
N ASP A 67 7.62 -19.69 -9.76
CA ASP A 67 7.60 -18.33 -9.25
C ASP A 67 6.20 -17.94 -8.76
N ALA A 68 6.17 -17.14 -7.70
CA ALA A 68 4.97 -16.48 -7.24
C ALA A 68 5.25 -15.01 -6.94
N ALA A 69 4.43 -14.13 -7.49
CA ALA A 69 4.53 -12.70 -7.27
C ALA A 69 4.05 -12.33 -5.86
N ILE A 70 4.85 -11.54 -5.16
CA ILE A 70 4.46 -10.98 -3.87
C ILE A 70 3.58 -9.76 -4.12
N ALA A 71 2.36 -9.82 -3.61
CA ALA A 71 1.39 -8.74 -3.75
C ALA A 71 1.96 -7.42 -3.19
N PRO A 72 1.56 -6.27 -3.77
CA PRO A 72 1.98 -4.99 -3.27
C PRO A 72 1.63 -4.84 -1.78
N VAL A 73 2.53 -4.25 -0.99
CA VAL A 73 2.25 -3.91 0.40
C VAL A 73 1.08 -2.94 0.41
N CYS A 74 -0.05 -3.40 0.93
CA CYS A 74 -1.23 -2.56 1.09
C CYS A 74 -1.01 -1.62 2.28
N VAL A 75 -0.38 -0.47 2.03
CA VAL A 75 -0.37 0.62 3.01
C VAL A 75 -1.63 1.43 2.81
N LEU A 76 -2.69 1.06 3.54
CA LEU A 76 -3.93 1.83 3.52
C LEU A 76 -3.64 3.27 4.00
N PRO A 77 -4.17 4.28 3.31
CA PRO A 77 -4.09 5.66 3.77
C PRO A 77 -4.69 5.78 5.17
N ILE A 78 -3.97 6.41 6.09
CA ILE A 78 -4.48 6.71 7.42
C ILE A 78 -5.32 7.98 7.30
N THR A 79 -6.62 7.89 7.54
CA THR A 79 -7.46 9.10 7.67
C THR A 79 -7.05 9.83 8.94
N LEU A 80 -6.51 11.04 8.81
CA LEU A 80 -6.14 11.87 9.97
C LEU A 80 -7.35 12.63 10.52
N ASP A 81 -8.15 13.24 9.64
CA ASP A 81 -9.29 14.04 10.04
C ASP A 81 -10.25 14.25 8.85
N GLU A 82 -11.49 14.61 9.15
CA GLU A 82 -12.52 15.02 8.19
C GLU A 82 -13.39 16.12 8.79
N TRP A 83 -13.65 17.16 7.99
CA TRP A 83 -14.58 18.21 8.39
C TRP A 83 -15.40 18.75 7.21
N GLY A 84 -16.57 19.31 7.53
CA GLY A 84 -17.42 20.06 6.62
C GLY A 84 -17.10 21.55 6.64
N PHE A 85 -18.12 22.41 6.67
CA PHE A 85 -17.89 23.84 6.85
C PHE A 85 -17.31 24.13 8.23
N LEU A 86 -16.19 24.85 8.26
CA LEU A 86 -15.48 25.19 9.48
C LEU A 86 -14.91 26.62 9.37
N PRO A 87 -14.92 27.42 10.45
CA PRO A 87 -14.25 28.71 10.46
C PRO A 87 -12.77 28.57 10.10
N VAL A 88 -12.23 29.52 9.34
CA VAL A 88 -10.85 29.45 8.82
C VAL A 88 -9.82 29.24 9.93
N ARG A 89 -9.99 29.88 11.08
CA ARG A 89 -9.07 29.72 12.23
C ARG A 89 -9.00 28.26 12.71
N ASP A 90 -10.16 27.62 12.83
CA ASP A 90 -10.25 26.27 13.37
C ASP A 90 -9.80 25.24 12.30
N GLU A 91 -10.04 25.53 11.02
CA GLU A 91 -9.44 24.78 9.90
C GLU A 91 -7.91 24.84 9.94
N MET A 92 -7.31 26.01 10.18
CA MET A 92 -5.85 26.13 10.27
C MET A 92 -5.29 25.34 11.45
N ALA A 93 -5.97 25.35 12.61
CA ALA A 93 -5.54 24.56 13.76
C ALA A 93 -5.52 23.04 13.46
N ARG A 94 -6.51 22.53 12.73
CA ARG A 94 -6.53 21.12 12.29
C ARG A 94 -5.41 20.80 11.30
N ILE A 95 -5.13 21.72 10.38
CA ILE A 95 -4.01 21.58 9.43
C ILE A 95 -2.66 21.60 10.16
N ASP A 96 -2.50 22.40 11.21
CA ASP A 96 -1.28 22.42 12.02
C ASP A 96 -1.05 21.06 12.70
N VAL A 97 -2.10 20.43 13.21
CA VAL A 97 -2.05 19.06 13.74
C VAL A 97 -1.62 18.06 12.66
N ALA A 98 -2.20 18.13 11.46
CA ALA A 98 -1.78 17.27 10.34
C ALA A 98 -0.31 17.50 9.95
N GLY A 99 0.18 18.74 10.02
CA GLY A 99 1.58 19.06 9.82
C GLY A 99 2.49 18.44 10.89
N MET A 100 2.07 18.40 12.16
CA MET A 100 2.82 17.69 13.20
C MET A 100 2.91 16.19 12.91
N GLU A 101 1.81 15.56 12.49
CA GLU A 101 1.78 14.14 12.10
C GLU A 101 2.70 13.86 10.90
N LEU A 102 2.72 14.75 9.91
CA LEU A 102 3.60 14.65 8.74
C LEU A 102 5.09 14.78 9.11
N ARG A 103 5.42 15.65 10.08
CA ARG A 103 6.79 15.83 10.57
C ARG A 103 7.32 14.56 11.26
N ASN A 104 6.46 13.86 12.00
CA ASN A 104 6.82 12.61 12.66
C ASN A 104 6.97 11.42 11.69
N ARG A 105 6.57 11.57 10.41
CA ARG A 105 6.65 10.52 9.39
C ARG A 105 7.26 11.06 8.09
N PRO A 106 8.61 11.11 7.97
CA PRO A 106 9.30 11.80 6.87
C PRO A 106 9.00 11.21 5.48
N GLU A 107 8.75 9.90 5.40
CA GLU A 107 8.42 9.19 4.15
C GLU A 107 6.94 9.31 3.74
N SER A 108 6.11 9.94 4.57
CA SER A 108 4.68 10.08 4.29
C SER A 108 4.35 11.37 3.55
N HIS A 109 3.21 11.37 2.88
CA HIS A 109 2.61 12.48 2.16
C HIS A 109 1.22 12.75 2.73
N LEU A 110 0.78 14.01 2.68
CA LEU A 110 -0.60 14.36 2.96
C LEU A 110 -1.40 14.41 1.67
N LEU A 111 -2.54 13.73 1.64
CA LEU A 111 -3.53 13.83 0.58
C LEU A 111 -4.79 14.49 1.13
N PHE A 112 -5.15 15.64 0.56
CA PHE A 112 -6.38 16.36 0.86
C PHE A 112 -7.43 16.02 -0.19
N MET A 113 -8.49 15.31 0.22
CA MET A 113 -9.70 15.17 -0.59
C MET A 113 -10.64 16.31 -0.29
N ILE A 114 -10.92 17.13 -1.30
CA ILE A 114 -11.77 18.31 -1.21
C ILE A 114 -13.08 18.00 -1.92
N GLY A 115 -14.13 17.77 -1.13
CA GLY A 115 -15.49 17.69 -1.62
C GLY A 115 -16.04 19.07 -1.92
N ILE A 116 -16.51 19.25 -3.16
CA ILE A 116 -17.11 20.49 -3.63
C ILE A 116 -18.62 20.32 -3.52
N GLY A 117 -19.26 20.98 -2.56
CA GLY A 117 -20.71 20.84 -2.39
C GLY A 117 -21.49 21.43 -3.55
N ALA A 118 -22.77 21.06 -3.70
CA ALA A 118 -23.61 21.48 -4.83
C ALA A 118 -23.76 23.01 -5.01
N LYS A 119 -23.54 23.80 -3.95
CA LYS A 119 -23.59 25.28 -3.96
C LYS A 119 -22.21 25.92 -4.01
N GLU A 120 -21.14 25.13 -4.05
CA GLU A 120 -19.75 25.59 -4.07
C GLU A 120 -19.21 25.54 -5.50
N THR A 121 -18.35 26.49 -5.86
CA THR A 121 -17.68 26.48 -7.16
C THR A 121 -16.30 25.83 -7.05
N GLN A 122 -15.78 25.31 -8.17
CA GLN A 122 -14.38 24.86 -8.28
C GLN A 122 -13.39 25.91 -7.79
N ARG A 123 -13.67 27.19 -8.06
CA ARG A 123 -12.82 28.31 -7.62
C ARG A 123 -12.77 28.44 -6.10
N SER A 124 -13.91 28.30 -5.42
CA SER A 124 -13.97 28.31 -3.95
C SER A 124 -13.17 27.16 -3.35
N ALA A 125 -13.27 25.97 -3.94
CA ALA A 125 -12.49 24.80 -3.54
C ALA A 125 -10.98 25.02 -3.73
N GLN A 126 -10.57 25.63 -4.83
CA GLN A 126 -9.16 26.01 -5.07
C GLN A 126 -8.65 27.08 -4.10
N ILE A 127 -9.48 28.03 -3.68
CA ILE A 127 -9.10 29.00 -2.64
C ILE A 127 -8.80 28.28 -1.31
N ARG A 128 -9.62 27.29 -0.95
CA ARG A 128 -9.38 26.44 0.23
C ARG A 128 -8.10 25.62 0.09
N ALA A 129 -7.89 24.94 -1.04
CA ALA A 129 -6.65 24.21 -1.32
C ALA A 129 -5.40 25.12 -1.25
N ASN A 130 -5.46 26.32 -1.83
CA ASN A 130 -4.37 27.29 -1.78
C ASN A 130 -4.07 27.79 -0.36
N ARG A 131 -5.11 27.94 0.48
CA ARG A 131 -4.94 28.30 1.89
C ARG A 131 -4.23 27.17 2.67
N ILE A 132 -4.67 25.93 2.47
CA ILE A 132 -4.02 24.73 3.04
C ILE A 132 -2.55 24.65 2.62
N LYS A 133 -2.29 24.77 1.31
CA LYS A 133 -0.95 24.72 0.74
C LYS A 133 -0.06 25.82 1.32
N ARG A 134 -0.57 27.05 1.46
CA ARG A 134 0.18 28.16 2.07
C ARG A 134 0.53 27.89 3.54
N GLN A 135 -0.39 27.30 4.31
CA GLN A 135 -0.14 26.96 5.70
C GLN A 135 0.99 25.91 5.80
N LEU A 136 0.89 24.80 5.06
CA LEU A 136 1.87 23.71 5.16
C LEU A 136 3.22 24.04 4.51
N VAL A 137 3.21 24.58 3.30
CA VAL A 137 4.44 24.84 2.54
C VAL A 137 5.09 26.13 3.00
N SER A 138 4.36 27.25 2.94
CA SER A 138 4.96 28.56 3.17
C SER A 138 5.20 28.87 4.65
N LYS A 139 4.31 28.45 5.57
CA LYS A 139 4.48 28.73 7.00
C LYS A 139 5.16 27.61 7.77
N MET A 140 4.84 26.34 7.49
CA MET A 140 5.42 25.21 8.23
C MET A 140 6.68 24.62 7.56
N GLY A 141 7.00 25.02 6.33
CA GLY A 141 8.23 24.65 5.64
C GLY A 141 8.24 23.24 5.03
N PHE A 142 7.08 22.63 4.81
CA PHE A 142 7.02 21.33 4.13
C PHE A 142 7.27 21.47 2.63
N ALA A 143 7.94 20.47 2.07
CA ALA A 143 8.15 20.40 0.62
C ALA A 143 6.81 20.23 -0.11
N ALA A 144 6.62 20.95 -1.22
CA ALA A 144 5.32 21.04 -1.89
C ALA A 144 4.88 19.70 -2.49
N GLU A 145 5.83 18.87 -2.90
CA GLU A 145 5.64 17.50 -3.40
C GLU A 145 5.09 16.53 -2.35
N ARG A 146 5.10 16.91 -1.05
CA ARG A 146 4.50 16.13 0.04
C ARG A 146 3.03 16.44 0.27
N ILE A 147 2.47 17.45 -0.39
CA ILE A 147 1.11 17.94 -0.18
C ILE A 147 0.30 17.80 -1.47
N HIS A 148 -0.67 16.89 -1.46
CA HIS A 148 -1.50 16.55 -2.62
C HIS A 148 -2.95 16.94 -2.42
N PHE A 149 -3.62 17.25 -3.51
CA PHE A 149 -5.03 17.66 -3.52
C PHE A 149 -5.78 16.89 -4.59
N VAL A 150 -6.93 16.35 -4.20
CA VAL A 150 -7.88 15.66 -5.09
C VAL A 150 -9.25 16.30 -4.88
N TYR A 151 -9.96 16.56 -5.97
CA TYR A 151 -11.25 17.26 -5.93
C TYR A 151 -12.36 16.30 -6.32
N SER A 152 -13.25 16.03 -5.37
CA SER A 152 -14.41 15.18 -5.60
C SER A 152 -15.61 16.07 -5.94
N SER A 153 -16.14 15.92 -7.16
CA SER A 153 -17.40 16.53 -7.58
C SER A 153 -18.56 15.68 -7.03
N GLY A 154 -19.16 16.10 -5.91
CA GLY A 154 -20.29 15.44 -5.28
C GLY A 154 -21.24 16.46 -4.64
N GLU A 155 -22.35 16.03 -4.04
CA GLU A 155 -23.28 16.99 -3.44
C GLU A 155 -22.79 17.57 -2.09
N ARG A 156 -21.76 16.95 -1.48
CA ARG A 156 -21.33 17.25 -0.11
C ARG A 156 -20.01 18.02 -0.06
N HIS A 157 -20.04 19.14 0.67
CA HIS A 157 -18.84 19.87 1.06
C HIS A 157 -18.10 19.13 2.17
N TYR A 158 -16.81 18.83 1.94
CA TYR A 158 -15.93 18.32 2.99
C TYR A 158 -14.46 18.57 2.65
N THR A 159 -13.60 18.43 3.65
CA THR A 159 -12.16 18.26 3.50
C THR A 159 -11.75 17.09 4.37
N ARG A 160 -11.13 16.10 3.74
CA ARG A 160 -10.60 14.92 4.41
C ARG A 160 -9.10 14.85 4.18
N ILE A 161 -8.35 14.59 5.24
CA ILE A 161 -6.90 14.44 5.19
C ILE A 161 -6.55 12.97 5.34
N TYR A 162 -5.71 12.49 4.43
CA TYR A 162 -5.03 11.22 4.56
C TYR A 162 -3.53 11.41 4.73
N LEU A 163 -2.91 10.54 5.52
CA LEU A 163 -1.47 10.37 5.60
C LEU A 163 -1.14 9.00 4.99
N ALA A 164 -0.34 9.01 3.93
CA ALA A 164 0.00 7.79 3.20
C ALA A 164 1.40 7.88 2.59
N PRO A 165 2.06 6.75 2.29
CA PRO A 165 3.27 6.76 1.47
C PRO A 165 2.98 7.26 0.05
N LYS A 166 4.04 7.64 -0.68
CA LYS A 166 3.92 8.28 -2.00
C LYS A 166 3.15 7.45 -3.02
N ASP A 167 3.45 6.16 -3.12
CA ASP A 167 2.83 5.21 -4.04
C ASP A 167 1.31 5.07 -3.81
N ALA A 168 0.89 5.03 -2.54
CA ALA A 168 -0.51 5.03 -2.16
C ALA A 168 -1.21 6.34 -2.57
N VAL A 169 -0.56 7.50 -2.42
CA VAL A 169 -1.13 8.77 -2.91
C VAL A 169 -1.22 8.80 -4.44
N ASP A 170 -0.17 8.37 -5.14
CA ASP A 170 -0.12 8.37 -6.60
C ASP A 170 -1.26 7.51 -7.18
N SER A 171 -1.53 6.33 -6.62
CA SER A 171 -2.66 5.48 -7.03
C SER A 171 -4.04 6.13 -6.85
N LEU A 172 -4.27 6.83 -5.72
CA LEU A 172 -5.54 7.50 -5.45
C LEU A 172 -5.77 8.73 -6.33
N THR A 173 -4.70 9.45 -6.68
CA THR A 173 -4.79 10.59 -7.59
C THR A 173 -5.09 10.16 -9.04
N GLN A 174 -4.70 8.94 -9.43
CA GLN A 174 -4.98 8.40 -10.77
C GLN A 174 -6.42 7.87 -10.90
N SER A 175 -7.00 7.31 -9.84
CA SER A 175 -8.35 6.72 -9.88
C SER A 175 -9.50 7.73 -10.05
N GLU A 176 -9.28 9.02 -9.78
CA GLU A 176 -10.31 10.06 -9.93
C GLU A 176 -10.27 10.81 -11.29
N ASN A 177 -9.38 10.42 -12.22
CA ASN A 177 -9.31 11.00 -13.57
C ASN A 177 -10.07 10.19 -14.64
N TYR A 178 -10.98 9.29 -14.23
CA TYR A 178 -11.83 8.49 -15.12
C TYR A 178 -13.32 8.81 -14.92
#